data_AF-A0AA90NBW8-F1
#
_entry.id   AF-A0AA90NBW8-F1
#
_cell.length_a   1.000
_cell.length_b   1.000
_cell.length_c   1.000
_cell.angle_alpha   90.00
_cell.angle_beta   90.00
_cell.angle_gamma   90.00
#
_symmetry.space_group_name_H-M   'P 1'
#
loop_
_entity.id
_entity.type
_entity.pdbx_description
1 polymer ?
#
loop_
_entity_poly.entity_id
_entity_poly.type
_entity_poly.pdbx_seq_one_letter_code
_entity_poly.pdbx_strand_id
1 'polypeptide(L)'
;MDPEMEAMIAIARERAKARPMMVVDGNPQEEIARALERHAERLRLAANGLFRVGTANYLGDTAEGTSATHNVRVAVVTHERSIYNRMMTQASAADGMADGMRRLRQDLERREREASETIRQAAQQAGG
;
A
#
# COMPACT_ATOMS: atom_id res chain seq x y z
N MET A 1 -2.34 16.90 -39.81
CA MET A 1 -2.60 15.77 -38.88
C MET A 1 -3.97 15.22 -39.23
N ASP A 2 -4.13 13.89 -39.12
CA ASP A 2 -5.39 13.22 -39.40
C ASP A 2 -6.45 13.59 -38.34
N PRO A 3 -7.65 14.08 -38.72
CA PRO A 3 -8.73 14.45 -37.80
C PRO A 3 -9.14 13.32 -36.84
N GLU A 4 -9.06 12.06 -37.28
CA GLU A 4 -9.37 10.91 -36.41
C GLU A 4 -8.32 10.72 -35.32
N MET A 5 -7.05 11.04 -35.64
CA MET A 5 -5.95 10.95 -34.69
C MET A 5 -6.03 12.05 -33.63
N GLU A 6 -6.47 13.26 -34.00
CA GLU A 6 -6.77 14.33 -33.04
C GLU A 6 -7.93 13.97 -32.10
N ALA A 7 -9.00 13.39 -32.63
CA ALA A 7 -10.13 12.93 -31.82
C ALA A 7 -9.72 11.83 -30.83
N MET A 8 -8.91 10.87 -31.28
CA MET A 8 -8.36 9.80 -30.43
C MET A 8 -7.46 10.36 -29.31
N ILE A 9 -6.59 11.32 -29.62
CA ILE A 9 -5.73 11.98 -28.62
C ILE A 9 -6.57 12.79 -27.62
N ALA A 10 -7.63 13.46 -28.07
CA ALA A 10 -8.53 14.21 -27.20
C ALA A 10 -9.27 13.29 -26.23
N ILE A 11 -9.81 12.16 -26.71
CA ILE A 11 -10.48 11.16 -25.88
C ILE A 11 -9.50 10.52 -24.89
N ALA A 12 -8.27 10.24 -25.31
CA ALA A 12 -7.24 9.70 -24.43
C ALA A 12 -6.87 10.69 -23.30
N ARG A 13 -6.79 11.99 -23.60
CA ARG A 13 -6.54 13.06 -22.60
C ARG A 13 -7.70 13.22 -21.62
N GLU A 14 -8.94 13.17 -22.10
CA GLU A 14 -10.15 13.18 -21.27
C GLU A 14 -10.17 11.99 -20.29
N ARG A 15 -9.93 10.78 -20.80
CA ARG A 15 -9.84 9.57 -19.97
C ARG A 15 -8.69 9.62 -18.97
N ALA A 16 -7.56 10.24 -19.33
CA ALA A 16 -6.44 10.43 -18.42
C ALA A 16 -6.78 11.40 -17.27
N LYS A 17 -7.56 12.46 -17.53
CA LYS A 17 -8.07 13.39 -16.50
C LYS A 17 -9.14 12.78 -15.60
N ALA A 18 -9.98 11.90 -16.14
CA ALA A 18 -11.05 11.24 -15.40
C ALA A 18 -10.57 10.07 -14.52
N ARG A 19 -9.33 9.59 -14.73
CA ARG A 19 -8.70 8.65 -13.80
C ARG A 19 -8.42 9.39 -12.49
N PRO A 20 -8.78 8.84 -11.31
CA PRO A 20 -8.32 9.41 -10.06
C PRO A 20 -6.79 9.45 -10.11
N MET A 21 -6.22 10.64 -10.29
CA MET A 21 -4.78 10.82 -10.21
C MET A 21 -4.40 10.38 -8.81
N MET A 22 -3.67 9.26 -8.71
CA MET A 22 -2.93 8.98 -7.48
C MET A 22 -1.85 10.03 -7.23
N VAL A 23 -1.56 10.87 -8.25
CA VAL A 23 -0.62 11.99 -8.23
C VAL A 23 -1.31 13.33 -8.05
N VAL A 24 -1.62 13.69 -6.80
CA VAL A 24 -2.30 14.93 -6.43
C VAL A 24 -1.29 16.04 -6.10
N ASP A 25 -0.09 15.72 -5.62
CA ASP A 25 0.85 16.74 -5.08
C ASP A 25 2.31 16.62 -5.58
N GLY A 26 2.56 15.91 -6.69
CA GLY A 26 3.83 16.02 -7.43
C GLY A 26 4.96 15.11 -6.96
N ASN A 27 4.68 14.09 -6.13
CA ASN A 27 5.67 13.03 -5.86
C ASN A 27 5.03 11.62 -5.85
N PRO A 28 5.20 10.85 -6.94
CA PRO A 28 4.58 9.53 -7.06
C PRO A 28 5.08 8.54 -6.01
N GLN A 29 6.32 8.65 -5.54
CA GLN A 29 6.86 7.76 -4.50
C GLN A 29 6.20 8.01 -3.14
N GLU A 30 5.94 9.27 -2.78
CA GLU A 30 5.26 9.61 -1.52
C GLU A 30 3.78 9.19 -1.54
N GLU A 31 3.11 9.26 -2.68
CA GLU A 31 1.71 8.84 -2.80
C GLU A 31 1.55 7.33 -2.76
N ILE A 32 2.48 6.59 -3.38
CA ILE A 32 2.56 5.13 -3.24
C ILE A 32 2.83 4.78 -1.77
N ALA A 33 3.76 5.46 -1.10
CA ALA A 33 4.02 5.26 0.33
C ALA A 33 2.75 5.47 1.17
N ARG A 34 2.03 6.57 0.96
CA ARG A 34 0.75 6.84 1.64
C ARG A 34 -0.34 5.82 1.32
N ALA A 35 -0.38 5.32 0.08
CA ALA A 35 -1.32 4.27 -0.31
C ALA A 35 -1.05 2.95 0.44
N LEU A 36 0.23 2.60 0.59
CA LEU A 36 0.69 1.45 1.39
C LEU A 36 0.35 1.61 2.87
N GLU A 37 0.56 2.80 3.45
CA GLU A 37 0.17 3.10 4.84
C GLU A 37 -1.34 2.97 5.05
N ARG A 38 -2.16 3.53 4.15
CA ARG A 38 -3.62 3.36 4.19
C ARG A 38 -4.02 1.89 4.07
N HIS A 39 -3.28 1.10 3.30
CA HIS A 39 -3.54 -0.34 3.18
C HIS A 39 -3.18 -1.09 4.47
N ALA A 40 -2.02 -0.81 5.05
CA ALA A 40 -1.59 -1.36 6.33
C ALA A 40 -2.63 -1.06 7.42
N GLU A 41 -3.13 0.17 7.47
CA GLU A 41 -4.15 0.56 8.44
C GLU A 41 -5.47 -0.20 8.25
N ARG A 42 -5.94 -0.35 7.00
CA ARG A 42 -7.12 -1.18 6.71
C ARG A 42 -6.93 -2.63 7.14
N LEU A 43 -5.74 -3.20 6.97
CA LEU A 43 -5.42 -4.56 7.41
C LEU A 43 -5.46 -4.68 8.94
N ARG A 44 -4.90 -3.72 9.67
CA ARG A 44 -4.96 -3.69 11.15
C ARG A 44 -6.40 -3.59 11.65
N LEU A 45 -7.21 -2.71 11.06
CA LEU A 45 -8.62 -2.57 11.38
C LEU A 45 -9.41 -3.86 11.10
N ALA A 46 -9.16 -4.52 9.96
CA ALA A 46 -9.77 -5.80 9.62
C ALA A 46 -9.37 -6.91 10.60
N ALA A 47 -8.09 -6.99 10.96
CA ALA A 47 -7.57 -7.96 11.93
C ALA A 47 -8.22 -7.79 13.31
N ASN A 48 -8.33 -6.54 13.79
CA ASN A 48 -9.02 -6.22 15.03
C ASN A 48 -10.52 -6.54 14.98
N GLY A 49 -11.17 -6.32 13.83
CA GLY A 49 -12.57 -6.70 13.61
C GLY A 49 -12.80 -8.22 13.70
N LEU A 50 -11.93 -9.01 13.06
CA LEU A 50 -11.98 -10.48 13.11
C LEU A 50 -11.84 -11.03 14.53
N PHE A 51 -10.92 -10.48 15.33
CA PHE A 51 -10.75 -10.88 16.72
C PHE A 51 -12.03 -10.69 17.56
N ARG A 52 -12.80 -9.61 17.30
CA ARG A 52 -14.06 -9.33 17.99
C ARG A 52 -15.19 -10.28 17.57
N VAL A 53 -15.23 -10.68 16.31
CA VAL A 53 -16.26 -11.62 15.80
C VAL A 53 -16.07 -13.01 16.39
N GLY A 54 -14.83 -13.50 16.46
CA GLY A 54 -14.53 -14.81 17.04
C GLY A 54 -14.85 -14.91 18.53
N THR A 55 -14.58 -13.84 19.28
CA THR A 55 -14.94 -13.77 20.71
C THR A 55 -16.44 -13.60 20.93
N ALA A 56 -17.15 -12.84 20.08
CA ALA A 56 -18.59 -12.62 20.20
C ALA A 56 -19.44 -13.82 19.76
N ASN A 57 -19.00 -14.60 18.76
CA ASN A 57 -19.72 -15.78 18.28
C ASN A 57 -19.49 -17.04 19.14
N TYR A 58 -18.74 -16.91 20.24
CA TYR A 58 -18.63 -17.99 21.21
C TYR A 58 -19.92 -18.07 22.05
N LEU A 59 -20.84 -18.95 21.61
CA LEU A 59 -22.12 -19.22 22.29
C LEU A 59 -22.00 -20.08 23.57
N GLY A 60 -20.78 -20.40 24.02
CA GLY A 60 -20.55 -21.29 25.17
C GLY A 60 -20.74 -22.77 24.85
N ASP A 61 -20.49 -23.64 25.84
CA ASP A 61 -20.69 -25.09 25.71
C ASP A 61 -22.20 -25.41 25.74
N THR A 62 -22.79 -25.65 24.57
CA THR A 62 -24.16 -26.17 24.47
C THR A 62 -24.16 -27.69 24.64
N ALA A 63 -24.98 -28.20 25.56
CA ALA A 63 -24.93 -29.56 26.12
C ALA A 63 -25.09 -30.74 25.14
N GLU A 64 -25.54 -30.53 23.89
CA GLU A 64 -25.83 -31.62 22.93
C GLU A 64 -24.70 -31.92 21.93
N GLY A 65 -23.58 -31.19 21.97
CA GLY A 65 -22.53 -31.27 20.93
C GLY A 65 -21.08 -31.18 21.41
N THR A 66 -20.81 -31.39 22.70
CA THR A 66 -19.58 -31.01 23.41
C THR A 66 -18.26 -31.29 22.67
N SER A 67 -18.14 -32.43 21.97
CA SER A 67 -16.93 -32.78 21.21
C SER A 67 -16.86 -32.09 19.83
N ALA A 68 -17.98 -31.97 19.13
CA ALA A 68 -18.07 -31.25 17.86
C ALA A 68 -17.87 -29.75 18.07
N THR A 69 -18.49 -29.18 19.12
CA THR A 69 -18.31 -27.77 19.49
C THR A 69 -16.88 -27.47 19.93
N HIS A 70 -16.21 -28.40 20.62
CA HIS A 70 -14.80 -28.24 21.01
C HIS A 70 -13.84 -28.25 19.81
N ASN A 71 -13.98 -29.22 18.90
CA ASN A 71 -13.12 -29.29 17.70
C ASN A 71 -13.35 -28.10 16.77
N VAL A 72 -14.61 -27.70 16.58
CA VAL A 72 -14.95 -26.49 15.83
C VAL A 72 -14.39 -25.24 16.52
N ARG A 73 -14.45 -25.15 17.85
CA ARG A 73 -13.85 -24.03 18.62
C ARG A 73 -12.34 -23.94 18.42
N VAL A 74 -11.62 -25.05 18.58
CA VAL A 74 -10.16 -25.08 18.40
C VAL A 74 -9.81 -24.73 16.96
N ALA A 75 -10.54 -25.27 15.98
CA ALA A 75 -10.32 -24.97 14.58
C ALA A 75 -10.59 -23.49 14.24
N VAL A 76 -11.71 -22.93 14.69
CA VAL A 76 -12.09 -21.53 14.45
C VAL A 76 -11.13 -20.57 15.13
N VAL A 77 -10.82 -20.75 16.42
CA VAL A 77 -9.87 -19.88 17.14
C VAL A 77 -8.47 -19.95 16.55
N THR A 78 -8.02 -21.15 16.16
CA THR A 78 -6.70 -21.32 15.52
C THR A 78 -6.69 -20.69 14.12
N HIS A 79 -7.77 -20.83 13.37
CA HIS A 79 -7.92 -20.24 12.04
C HIS A 79 -7.99 -18.71 12.11
N GLU A 80 -8.75 -18.14 13.04
CA GLU A 80 -8.83 -16.71 13.30
C GLU A 80 -7.48 -16.13 13.72
N ARG A 81 -6.77 -16.79 14.65
CA ARG A 81 -5.41 -16.38 15.01
C ARG A 81 -4.46 -16.44 13.82
N SER A 82 -4.58 -17.47 12.98
CA SER A 82 -3.79 -17.58 11.75
C SER A 82 -4.07 -16.44 10.77
N ILE A 83 -5.33 -16.10 10.55
CA ILE A 83 -5.74 -14.98 9.69
C ILE A 83 -5.26 -13.65 10.27
N TYR A 84 -5.48 -13.42 11.58
CA TYR A 84 -5.02 -12.24 12.29
C TYR A 84 -3.50 -12.04 12.12
N ASN A 85 -2.72 -13.09 12.39
CA ASN A 85 -1.26 -13.05 12.24
C ASN A 85 -0.85 -12.73 10.80
N ARG A 86 -1.49 -13.35 9.81
CA ARG A 86 -1.23 -13.07 8.39
C ARG A 86 -1.52 -11.62 8.02
N MET A 87 -2.66 -11.07 8.47
CA MET A 87 -3.01 -9.68 8.23
C MET A 87 -2.01 -8.71 8.87
N MET A 88 -1.56 -9.01 10.09
CA MET A 88 -0.53 -8.21 10.76
C MET A 88 0.82 -8.29 10.04
N THR A 89 1.24 -9.47 9.58
CA THR A 89 2.45 -9.62 8.76
C THR A 89 2.35 -8.82 7.46
N GLN A 90 1.20 -8.85 6.79
CA GLN A 90 0.96 -8.06 5.58
C GLN A 90 0.98 -6.55 5.86
N ALA A 91 0.41 -6.11 6.98
CA ALA A 91 0.45 -4.71 7.39
C ALA A 91 1.90 -4.24 7.60
N SER A 92 2.71 -5.01 8.35
CA SER A 92 4.13 -4.69 8.54
C SER A 92 4.94 -4.71 7.24
N ALA A 93 4.64 -5.63 6.32
CA ALA A 93 5.27 -5.62 5.00
C ALA A 93 4.92 -4.36 4.20
N ALA A 94 3.66 -3.92 4.25
CA ALA A 94 3.23 -2.70 3.59
C ALA A 94 3.89 -1.45 4.19
N ASP A 95 4.02 -1.36 5.52
CA ASP A 95 4.79 -0.28 6.18
C ASP A 95 6.25 -0.27 5.70
N GLY A 96 6.90 -1.44 5.66
CA GLY A 96 8.28 -1.56 5.18
C GLY A 96 8.45 -1.14 3.72
N MET A 97 7.47 -1.43 2.87
CA MET A 97 7.46 -0.95 1.48
C MET A 97 7.29 0.58 1.40
N ALA A 98 6.46 1.17 2.24
CA ALA A 98 6.27 2.62 2.31
C ALA A 98 7.58 3.33 2.69
N ASP A 99 8.27 2.82 3.71
CA ASP A 99 9.60 3.30 4.11
C ASP A 99 10.63 3.12 2.99
N GLY A 100 10.61 1.98 2.31
CA GLY A 100 11.47 1.71 1.15
C GLY A 100 11.28 2.74 0.03
N MET A 101 10.03 3.11 -0.27
CA MET A 101 9.73 4.13 -1.28
C MET A 101 10.27 5.52 -0.90
N ARG A 102 10.16 5.90 0.38
CA ARG A 102 10.72 7.16 0.86
C ARG A 102 12.25 7.19 0.85
N ARG A 103 12.90 6.08 1.19
CA ARG A 103 14.37 5.95 1.09
C ARG A 103 14.83 6.03 -0.36
N LEU A 104 14.17 5.32 -1.26
CA LEU A 104 14.46 5.39 -2.70
C LEU A 104 14.34 6.83 -3.22
N ARG A 105 13.30 7.56 -2.79
CA ARG A 105 13.15 8.99 -3.10
C ARG A 105 14.36 9.81 -2.62
N GLN A 106 14.77 9.67 -1.36
CA GLN A 106 15.91 10.40 -0.80
C GLN A 106 17.21 10.10 -1.57
N ASP A 107 17.41 8.84 -1.94
CA ASP A 107 18.58 8.44 -2.73
C ASP A 107 18.56 9.02 -4.15
N LEU A 108 17.39 9.09 -4.79
CA LEU A 108 17.23 9.74 -6.10
C LEU A 108 17.50 11.24 -6.01
N GLU A 109 16.90 11.93 -5.04
CA GLU A 109 17.12 13.37 -4.82
C GLU A 109 18.60 13.67 -4.53
N ARG A 110 19.30 12.81 -3.79
CA ARG A 110 20.74 12.94 -3.53
C ARG A 110 21.55 12.81 -4.83
N ARG A 111 21.30 11.78 -5.62
CA ARG A 111 21.99 11.54 -6.90
C ARG A 111 21.75 12.66 -7.92
N GLU A 112 20.53 13.19 -7.97
CA GLU A 112 20.20 14.33 -8.86
C GLU A 112 20.97 15.60 -8.48
N ARG A 113 21.16 15.87 -7.18
CA ARG A 113 21.98 16.98 -6.69
C ARG A 113 23.45 16.80 -7.06
N GLU A 114 24.02 15.62 -6.77
CA GLU A 114 25.41 15.28 -7.10
C GLU A 114 25.70 15.42 -8.61
N ALA A 115 24.78 14.95 -9.45
CA ALA A 115 24.87 15.09 -10.90
C ALA A 115 24.80 16.56 -11.33
N SER A 116 23.87 17.34 -10.77
CA SER A 116 23.70 18.76 -11.08
C SER A 116 24.92 19.60 -10.70
N GLU A 117 25.55 19.29 -9.56
CA GLU A 117 26.79 19.94 -9.11
C GLU A 117 27.96 19.62 -10.03
N THR A 118 28.09 18.35 -10.44
CA THR A 118 29.14 17.92 -11.37
C THR A 118 29.02 18.62 -12.73
N ILE A 119 27.79 18.69 -13.27
CA ILE A 119 27.52 19.41 -14.53
C ILE A 119 27.84 20.90 -14.38
N ARG A 120 27.46 21.53 -13.27
CA ARG A 120 27.73 22.95 -13.01
C ARG A 120 29.23 23.23 -12.92
N GLN A 121 30.00 22.36 -12.24
CA GLN A 121 31.45 22.47 -12.15
C GLN A 121 32.13 22.29 -13.52
N ALA A 122 31.70 21.30 -14.31
CA ALA A 122 32.21 21.10 -15.66
C ALA A 122 31.91 22.30 -16.58
N ALA A 123 30.71 22.88 -16.47
CA ALA A 123 30.34 24.08 -17.24
C ALA A 123 31.17 25.31 -16.86
N GLN A 124 31.53 25.46 -15.58
CA GLN A 124 32.41 26.55 -15.12
C GLN A 124 33.86 26.39 -15.61
N GLN A 125 34.35 25.16 -15.71
CA GLN A 125 35.71 24.88 -16.22
C GLN A 125 35.82 25.01 -17.75
N ALA A 126 34.72 24.82 -18.48
CA ALA A 126 34.70 24.95 -19.94
C ALA A 126 34.48 26.39 -20.44
N GLY A 127 34.04 27.31 -19.57
CA GLY A 127 33.71 28.70 -19.90
C GLY A 127 34.70 29.76 -19.41
N GLY A 128 35.82 29.36 -18.78
CA GLY A 128 36.90 30.24 -18.35
C GLY A 128 38.20 29.88 -19.03
#